data_AF-A0A2D4PRW0-F1
#
_entry.id   AF-A0A2D4PRW0-F1
#
_cell.length_a   1.000
_cell.length_b   1.000
_cell.length_c   1.000
_cell.angle_alpha   90.00
_cell.angle_beta   90.00
_cell.angle_gamma   90.00
#
_symmetry.space_group_name_H-M   'P 1'
#
loop_
_entity.id
_entity.type
_entity.pdbx_description
1 polymer ?
#
loop_
_entity_poly.entity_id
_entity_poly.type
_entity_poly.pdbx_seq_one_letter_code
_entity_poly.pdbx_strand_id
1 'polypeptide(L)'
;MRREMQQILPGLFLGPYSSAMKSKLATLQKHGITHVICIRQNIEANFIKPNFQQLFRYLVLDIADNPIENIIRFFPMTKEFIDGSLQTGGKVLVHGNAGISRSAALVIAYIMETFGVKYR
;
A
#
# COMPACT_ATOMS: atom_id res chain seq x y z
N MET A 1 1.44 -17.87 8.11
CA MET A 1 1.40 -16.40 7.89
C MET A 1 0.54 -16.12 6.67
N ARG A 2 -0.37 -15.13 6.74
CA ARG A 2 -1.30 -14.77 5.65
C ARG A 2 -0.49 -14.18 4.48
N ARG A 3 -0.67 -14.70 3.26
CA ARG A 3 0.14 -14.35 2.06
C ARG A 3 -0.61 -13.57 0.99
N GLU A 4 -1.81 -13.12 1.33
CA GLU A 4 -2.75 -12.49 0.40
C GLU A 4 -3.10 -11.09 0.88
N MET A 5 -3.55 -10.22 -0.03
CA MET A 5 -4.11 -8.93 0.32
C MET A 5 -5.55 -9.06 0.83
N GLN A 6 -5.97 -8.13 1.67
CA GLN A 6 -7.36 -8.01 2.14
C GLN A 6 -7.89 -6.64 1.75
N GLN A 7 -9.17 -6.61 1.40
CA GLN A 7 -9.89 -5.35 1.26
C GLN A 7 -10.21 -4.81 2.66
N ILE A 8 -9.68 -3.65 2.99
CA ILE A 8 -9.88 -3.00 4.29
C ILE A 8 -11.08 -2.05 4.25
N LEU A 9 -11.21 -1.32 3.13
CA LEU A 9 -12.35 -0.45 2.81
C LEU A 9 -12.74 -0.66 1.34
N PRO A 10 -13.93 -0.20 0.89
CA PRO A 10 -14.25 -0.10 -0.53
C PRO A 10 -13.09 0.53 -1.34
N GLY A 11 -12.44 -0.27 -2.19
CA GLY A 11 -11.32 0.18 -3.03
C GLY A 11 -9.93 0.26 -2.38
N LEU A 12 -9.77 0.06 -1.07
CA LEU A 12 -8.47 0.09 -0.39
C LEU A 12 -8.07 -1.30 0.13
N PHE A 13 -6.92 -1.78 -0.32
CA PHE A 13 -6.39 -3.10 0.01
C PHE A 13 -5.06 -2.98 0.77
N LEU A 14 -4.83 -3.91 1.71
CA LEU A 14 -3.58 -4.07 2.45
C LEU A 14 -3.04 -5.48 2.26
N GLY A 15 -1.73 -5.63 2.05
CA GLY A 15 -1.13 -6.96 1.97
C GLY A 15 0.40 -7.00 2.09
N PRO A 16 0.99 -8.20 2.09
CA PRO A 16 2.44 -8.40 1.95
C PRO A 16 2.90 -8.19 0.51
N TYR A 17 4.22 -8.05 0.31
CA TYR A 17 4.82 -7.89 -1.03
C TYR A 17 4.46 -9.04 -1.98
N SER A 18 4.22 -10.25 -1.44
CA SER A 18 3.79 -11.41 -2.22
C SER A 18 2.48 -11.20 -2.96
N SER A 19 1.66 -10.21 -2.55
CA SER A 19 0.40 -9.84 -3.21
C SER A 19 0.61 -9.02 -4.49
N ALA A 20 1.80 -8.43 -4.67
CA ALA A 20 2.16 -7.60 -5.81
C ALA A 20 3.21 -8.26 -6.74
N MET A 21 3.48 -9.55 -6.55
CA MET A 21 4.41 -10.32 -7.40
C MET A 21 3.84 -10.54 -8.81
N LYS A 22 4.72 -10.84 -9.78
CA LYS A 22 4.34 -11.13 -11.18
C LYS A 22 3.23 -12.18 -11.29
N SER A 23 3.28 -13.23 -10.47
CA SER A 23 2.27 -14.31 -10.43
C SER A 23 0.89 -13.88 -9.92
N LYS A 24 0.75 -12.66 -9.39
CA LYS A 24 -0.50 -12.12 -8.87
C LYS A 24 -1.21 -11.15 -9.81
N LEU A 25 -0.74 -10.98 -11.05
CA LEU A 25 -1.36 -10.08 -12.03
C LEU A 25 -2.87 -10.31 -12.18
N ALA A 26 -3.29 -11.56 -12.39
CA ALA A 26 -4.69 -11.91 -12.54
C ALA A 26 -5.51 -11.58 -11.28
N THR A 27 -4.93 -11.73 -10.09
CA THR A 27 -5.59 -11.34 -8.83
C THR A 27 -5.75 -9.83 -8.71
N LEU A 28 -4.72 -9.05 -9.06
CA LEU A 28 -4.77 -7.59 -9.05
C LEU A 28 -5.83 -7.07 -10.03
N GLN A 29 -5.85 -7.60 -11.26
CA GLN A 29 -6.83 -7.25 -12.28
C GLN A 29 -8.25 -7.65 -11.89
N LYS A 30 -8.45 -8.86 -11.34
CA LYS A 30 -9.75 -9.33 -10.84
C LYS A 30 -10.34 -8.39 -9.80
N HIS A 31 -9.51 -7.83 -8.91
CA HIS A 31 -9.99 -6.88 -7.91
C HIS A 31 -10.14 -5.46 -8.45
N GLY A 32 -9.63 -5.17 -9.66
CA GLY A 32 -9.64 -3.84 -10.26
C GLY A 32 -8.61 -2.89 -9.64
N ILE A 33 -7.46 -3.42 -9.20
CA ILE A 33 -6.36 -2.58 -8.70
C ILE A 33 -5.83 -1.70 -9.84
N THR A 34 -5.61 -0.43 -9.54
CA THR A 34 -5.12 0.59 -10.49
C THR A 34 -3.88 1.32 -9.98
N HIS A 35 -3.76 1.41 -8.66
CA HIS A 35 -2.72 2.13 -7.95
C HIS A 35 -2.07 1.22 -6.92
N VAL A 36 -0.76 1.33 -6.73
CA VAL A 36 0.00 0.53 -5.77
C VAL A 36 0.94 1.42 -4.97
N ILE A 37 0.81 1.41 -3.64
CA ILE A 37 1.80 1.97 -2.73
C ILE A 37 2.75 0.84 -2.32
N CYS A 38 4.00 0.92 -2.78
CA CYS A 38 5.06 -0.05 -2.56
C CYS A 38 6.03 0.48 -1.50
N ILE A 39 5.99 -0.10 -0.31
CA ILE A 39 6.78 0.35 0.85
C ILE A 39 7.91 -0.65 1.10
N ARG A 40 9.14 -0.17 1.06
CA ARG A 40 10.35 -0.98 1.26
C ARG A 40 11.53 -0.11 1.61
N GLN A 41 12.55 -0.67 2.25
CA GLN A 41 13.87 -0.05 2.30
C GLN A 41 14.64 -0.29 0.99
N ASN A 42 15.62 0.55 0.68
CA ASN A 42 16.51 0.31 -0.47
C ASN A 42 17.19 -1.08 -0.45
N ILE A 43 17.53 -1.61 0.74
CA ILE A 43 18.10 -2.96 0.87
C ILE A 43 17.11 -4.08 0.49
N GLU A 44 15.80 -3.79 0.49
CA GLU A 44 14.73 -4.73 0.10
C GLU A 44 14.35 -4.56 -1.39
N ALA A 45 14.91 -3.58 -2.10
CA ALA A 45 14.50 -3.21 -3.46
C ALA A 45 14.79 -4.28 -4.54
N ASN A 46 15.65 -5.25 -4.24
CA ASN A 46 15.89 -6.40 -5.11
C ASN A 46 14.65 -7.31 -5.22
N PHE A 47 13.82 -7.42 -4.17
CA PHE A 47 12.62 -8.27 -4.16
C PHE A 47 11.28 -7.52 -3.92
N ILE A 48 11.29 -6.32 -3.34
CA ILE A 48 10.09 -5.47 -3.19
C ILE A 48 10.18 -4.29 -4.17
N LYS A 49 9.52 -4.42 -5.32
CA LYS A 49 9.59 -3.43 -6.40
C LYS A 49 8.34 -3.41 -7.28
N PRO A 50 8.10 -2.31 -8.02
CA PRO A 50 7.05 -2.26 -9.04
C PRO A 50 7.25 -3.35 -10.11
N ASN A 51 6.33 -4.31 -10.18
CA ASN A 51 6.40 -5.41 -11.15
C ASN A 51 5.66 -5.12 -12.47
N PHE A 52 4.79 -4.10 -12.49
CA PHE A 52 3.87 -3.83 -13.59
C PHE A 52 3.72 -2.32 -13.89
N GLN A 53 4.84 -1.63 -14.12
CA GLN A 53 4.89 -0.16 -14.27
C GLN A 53 4.01 0.39 -15.41
N GLN A 54 3.69 -0.43 -16.42
CA GLN A 54 2.83 -0.06 -17.54
C GLN A 54 1.33 -0.28 -17.27
N LEU A 55 0.99 -0.99 -16.19
CA LEU A 55 -0.40 -1.39 -15.89
C LEU A 55 -0.97 -0.70 -14.64
N PHE A 56 -0.11 -0.36 -13.68
CA PHE A 56 -0.51 0.30 -12.44
C PHE A 56 0.32 1.55 -12.22
N ARG A 57 -0.30 2.55 -11.59
CA ARG A 57 0.42 3.72 -11.07
C ARG A 57 1.06 3.37 -9.73
N TYR A 58 2.33 3.70 -9.56
CA TYR A 58 3.07 3.35 -8.36
C TYR A 58 3.46 4.60 -7.55
N LEU A 59 3.27 4.52 -6.24
CA LEU A 59 3.96 5.34 -5.27
C LEU A 59 4.93 4.45 -4.50
N VAL A 60 6.22 4.79 -4.54
CA VAL A 60 7.28 3.96 -3.98
C VAL A 60 7.93 4.70 -2.82
N LEU A 61 7.83 4.16 -1.61
CA LEU A 61 8.27 4.83 -0.38
C LEU A 61 9.43 4.07 0.25
N ASP A 62 10.53 4.79 0.51
CA ASP A 62 11.71 4.28 1.21
C ASP A 62 11.52 4.47 2.72
N ILE A 63 11.07 3.41 3.40
CA ILE A 63 10.66 3.45 4.81
C ILE A 63 11.25 2.25 5.55
N ALA A 64 12.05 2.53 6.57
CA ALA A 64 12.59 1.53 7.48
C ALA A 64 11.53 0.98 8.45
N ASP A 65 11.61 -0.31 8.77
CA ASP A 65 10.71 -0.94 9.74
C ASP A 65 11.31 -0.87 11.14
N ASN A 66 11.41 0.34 11.68
CA ASN A 66 11.93 0.56 13.02
C ASN A 66 11.20 1.73 13.71
N PRO A 67 11.23 1.81 15.06
CA PRO A 67 10.48 2.82 15.80
C PRO A 67 10.96 4.27 15.61
N ILE A 68 12.17 4.49 15.08
CA ILE A 68 12.75 5.83 14.91
C ILE A 68 12.54 6.40 13.50
N GLU A 69 12.02 5.60 12.56
CA GLU A 69 11.69 6.06 11.21
C GLU A 69 10.56 7.10 11.25
N ASN A 70 10.81 8.28 10.68
CA ASN A 70 9.77 9.30 10.54
C ASN A 70 8.83 8.94 9.39
N ILE A 71 7.81 8.14 9.70
CA ILE A 71 6.77 7.75 8.73
C ILE A 71 5.69 8.83 8.55
N ILE A 72 5.50 9.72 9.54
CA ILE A 72 4.47 10.76 9.54
C ILE A 72 4.62 11.69 8.33
N ARG A 73 5.86 11.99 7.93
CA ARG A 73 6.13 12.83 6.74
C ARG A 73 5.51 12.30 5.44
N PHE A 74 5.19 11.00 5.37
CA PHE A 74 4.58 10.40 4.18
C PHE A 74 3.04 10.41 4.23
N PHE A 75 2.41 10.73 5.36
CA PHE A 75 0.97 10.64 5.50
C PHE A 75 0.22 11.51 4.48
N PRO A 76 0.54 12.82 4.30
CA PRO A 76 -0.18 13.65 3.33
C PRO A 76 -0.06 13.12 1.91
N MET A 77 1.14 12.69 1.51
CA MET A 77 1.41 12.13 0.18
C MET A 77 0.63 10.83 -0.06
N THR A 78 0.59 9.93 0.93
CA THR A 78 -0.18 8.68 0.81
C THR A 78 -1.68 8.92 0.79
N LYS A 79 -2.16 9.90 1.56
CA LYS A 79 -3.56 10.31 1.60
C LYS A 79 -4.01 10.85 0.24
N GLU A 80 -3.26 11.79 -0.32
CA GLU A 80 -3.52 12.36 -1.64
C GLU A 80 -3.53 11.28 -2.73
N PHE A 81 -2.56 10.37 -2.72
CA PHE A 81 -2.48 9.28 -3.70
C PHE A 81 -3.66 8.30 -3.60
N ILE A 82 -4.09 7.96 -2.38
CA ILE A 82 -5.26 7.09 -2.17
C ILE A 82 -6.52 7.80 -2.63
N ASP A 83 -6.73 9.05 -2.19
CA ASP A 83 -7.92 9.82 -2.54
C ASP A 83 -8.06 10.03 -4.05
N GLY A 84 -6.98 10.44 -4.73
CA GLY A 84 -7.01 10.64 -6.18
C GLY A 84 -7.38 9.37 -6.94
N SER A 85 -6.92 8.20 -6.47
CA SER A 85 -7.35 6.91 -7.03
C SER A 85 -8.83 6.65 -6.76
N LEU A 86 -9.29 6.77 -5.52
CA LEU A 86 -10.66 6.40 -5.15
C LEU A 86 -11.70 7.33 -5.78
N GLN A 87 -11.42 8.63 -5.87
CA GLN A 87 -12.30 9.63 -6.49
C GLN A 87 -12.53 9.37 -7.99
N THR A 88 -11.58 8.72 -8.67
CA THR A 88 -11.68 8.37 -10.09
C THR A 88 -12.23 6.95 -10.31
N GLY A 89 -12.74 6.29 -9.26
CA GLY A 89 -13.25 4.92 -9.31
C GLY A 89 -12.16 3.85 -9.34
N GLY A 90 -10.89 4.24 -9.20
CA GLY A 90 -9.76 3.33 -9.07
C GLY A 90 -9.70 2.64 -7.71
N LYS A 91 -8.83 1.63 -7.60
CA LYS A 91 -8.55 0.92 -6.35
C LYS A 91 -7.06 0.82 -6.07
N VAL A 92 -6.72 0.82 -4.78
CA VAL A 92 -5.35 0.94 -4.28
C VAL A 92 -4.94 -0.31 -3.51
N LEU A 93 -3.78 -0.87 -3.82
CA LEU A 93 -3.07 -1.81 -2.95
C LEU A 93 -1.95 -1.09 -2.21
N VAL A 94 -1.97 -1.13 -0.88
CA VAL A 94 -0.85 -0.72 -0.03
C VAL A 94 -0.14 -1.99 0.44
N HIS A 95 1.15 -2.11 0.14
CA HIS A 95 1.92 -3.26 0.61
C HIS A 95 3.28 -2.86 1.17
N GLY A 96 3.71 -3.59 2.20
CA GLY A 96 5.08 -3.60 2.70
C GLY A 96 5.72 -4.95 2.44
N ASN A 97 6.73 -5.31 3.22
CA ASN A 97 7.26 -6.67 3.24
C ASN A 97 6.20 -7.67 3.75
N ALA A 98 5.89 -7.62 5.04
CA ALA A 98 4.96 -8.57 5.66
C ALA A 98 3.48 -8.13 5.63
N GLY A 99 3.19 -6.86 5.34
CA GLY A 99 1.82 -6.33 5.45
C GLY A 99 1.37 -6.04 6.89
N ILE A 100 2.31 -5.90 7.84
CA ILE A 100 2.03 -5.88 9.29
C ILE A 100 2.29 -4.51 9.95
N SER A 101 3.44 -3.89 9.67
CA SER A 101 3.91 -2.67 10.36
C SER A 101 3.76 -1.43 9.48
N ARG A 102 4.77 -1.09 8.66
CA ARG A 102 4.81 0.11 7.81
C ARG A 102 3.56 0.33 6.94
N SER A 103 3.12 -0.70 6.23
CA SER A 103 1.94 -0.62 5.36
C SER A 103 0.63 -0.53 6.13
N ALA A 104 0.53 -1.19 7.28
CA ALA A 104 -0.64 -1.08 8.14
C ALA A 104 -0.72 0.32 8.75
N ALA A 105 0.41 0.89 9.19
CA ALA A 105 0.48 2.24 9.73
C ALA A 105 -0.04 3.29 8.73
N LEU A 106 0.36 3.22 7.46
CA LEU A 106 -0.14 4.14 6.43
C LEU A 106 -1.64 3.96 6.14
N VAL A 107 -2.14 2.72 6.14
CA VAL A 107 -3.59 2.46 6.00
C VAL A 107 -4.36 2.96 7.22
N ILE A 108 -3.84 2.78 8.43
CA ILE A 108 -4.45 3.28 9.67
C ILE A 108 -4.46 4.81 9.66
N ALA A 109 -3.35 5.47 9.31
CA ALA A 109 -3.28 6.92 9.19
C ALA A 109 -4.34 7.47 8.23
N TYR A 110 -4.47 6.85 7.05
CA TYR A 110 -5.52 7.18 6.09
C TYR A 110 -6.92 7.05 6.69
N ILE A 111 -7.20 5.95 7.40
CA ILE A 111 -8.52 5.71 8.02
C ILE A 111 -8.81 6.73 9.12
N MET A 112 -7.86 6.99 10.01
CA MET A 112 -8.01 7.93 11.11
C MET A 112 -8.32 9.33 10.59
N GLU A 113 -7.57 9.81 9.60
CA GLU A 113 -7.75 11.13 9.01
C GLU A 113 -9.05 11.23 8.20
N THR A 114 -9.38 10.21 7.41
CA THR A 114 -10.56 10.24 6.52
C THR A 114 -11.88 10.09 7.28
N PHE A 115 -11.91 9.27 8.33
CA PHE A 115 -13.14 8.88 9.03
C PHE A 115 -13.22 9.41 10.47
N GLY A 116 -12.24 10.19 10.93
CA GLY A 116 -12.23 10.76 12.29
C GLY A 116 -12.11 9.72 13.41
N VAL A 117 -11.56 8.53 13.11
CA VAL A 117 -11.41 7.44 14.07
C VAL A 117 -10.11 7.62 14.86
N LYS A 118 -10.12 7.31 16.15
CA LYS A 118 -8.93 7.36 17.01
C LYS A 118 -8.19 6.03 17.02
N TYR A 119 -6.86 6.08 17.11
CA TYR A 119 -6.05 4.91 17.47
C TYR A 119 -6.38 4.52 18.94
N ARG A 120 -6.47 3.22 19.21
CA ARG A 120 -6.77 2.68 20.54
C ARG A 120 -5.69 1.68 20.95
#